data_AF-A0A958EJI0-F1
#
_entry.id   AF-A0A958EJI0-F1
#
_cell.length_a   1.000
_cell.length_b   1.000
_cell.length_c   1.000
_cell.angle_alpha   90.00
_cell.angle_beta   90.00
_cell.angle_gamma   90.00
#
_symmetry.space_group_name_H-M   'P 1'
#
loop_
_entity.id
_entity.type
_entity.pdbx_description
1 polymer ?
#
loop_
_entity_poly.entity_id
_entity_poly.type
_entity_poly.pdbx_seq_one_letter_code
_entity_poly.pdbx_strand_id
1 'polypeptide(L)'
;LSGFLAGVLGTGGAIRGLTLSAFNLEKQVFIATSAVIDLCIDLSRSVVYFFNGFIHQHDLYLLPFLLIASIAGTLIGKQILKQLNQDQFRKLVLYLILGIGMVTLFSVI
;
A
#
# COMPACT_ATOMS: atom_id res chain seq x y z
N LEU A 1 0.02 -11.60 15.19
CA LEU A 1 0.87 -12.14 14.11
C LEU A 1 0.21 -12.00 12.73
N SER A 2 -1.08 -12.36 12.59
CA SER A 2 -1.83 -12.25 11.33
C SER A 2 -1.88 -10.84 10.74
N GLY A 3 -2.09 -9.79 11.54
CA GLY A 3 -2.11 -8.40 11.04
C GLY A 3 -0.76 -7.90 10.52
N PHE A 4 0.35 -8.29 11.17
CA PHE A 4 1.71 -7.95 10.72
C PHE A 4 2.04 -8.64 9.39
N LEU A 5 1.76 -9.96 9.29
CA LEU A 5 1.98 -10.71 8.06
C LEU A 5 1.04 -10.22 6.94
N ALA A 6 -0.22 -9.93 7.21
CA ALA A 6 -1.12 -9.37 6.20
C ALA A 6 -0.67 -7.98 5.71
N GLY A 7 -0.11 -7.15 6.60
CA GLY A 7 0.48 -5.85 6.25
C GLY A 7 1.76 -5.96 5.42
N VAL A 8 2.66 -6.88 5.78
CA VAL A 8 3.93 -7.13 5.07
C VAL A 8 3.70 -7.83 3.73
N LEU A 9 2.78 -8.80 3.69
CA LEU A 9 2.44 -9.56 2.48
C LEU A 9 1.54 -8.77 1.54
N GLY A 10 0.80 -7.78 2.04
CA GLY A 10 0.09 -6.81 1.21
C GLY A 10 -0.90 -7.42 0.22
N THR A 11 -1.77 -8.33 0.67
CA THR A 11 -2.69 -9.08 -0.20
C THR A 11 -3.57 -8.17 -1.07
N GLY A 12 -4.16 -7.12 -0.49
CA GLY A 12 -4.93 -6.11 -1.22
C GLY A 12 -4.07 -5.24 -2.15
N GLY A 13 -2.83 -4.94 -1.74
CA GLY A 13 -1.88 -4.15 -2.52
C GLY A 13 -1.37 -4.88 -3.75
N ALA A 14 -1.12 -6.20 -3.65
CA ALA A 14 -0.68 -7.03 -4.76
C ALA A 14 -1.76 -7.17 -5.84
N ILE A 15 -3.01 -7.41 -5.45
CA ILE A 15 -4.13 -7.51 -6.38
C ILE A 15 -4.34 -6.18 -7.11
N ARG A 16 -4.33 -5.05 -6.39
CA ARG A 16 -4.41 -3.72 -7.02
C ARG A 16 -3.21 -3.43 -7.92
N GLY A 17 -2.01 -3.77 -7.48
CA GLY A 17 -0.79 -3.60 -8.26
C GLY A 17 -0.88 -4.36 -9.59
N LEU A 18 -1.40 -5.59 -9.56
CA LEU A 18 -1.62 -6.43 -10.73
C LEU A 18 -2.63 -5.78 -11.68
N THR A 19 -3.81 -5.37 -11.18
CA THR A 19 -4.83 -4.76 -12.05
C THR A 19 -4.35 -3.46 -12.69
N LEU A 20 -3.69 -2.58 -11.93
CA LEU A 20 -3.12 -1.35 -12.48
C LEU A 20 -1.97 -1.62 -13.46
N SER A 21 -1.18 -2.69 -13.25
CA SER A 21 -0.09 -3.06 -14.15
C SER A 21 -0.59 -3.54 -15.52
N ALA A 22 -1.80 -4.12 -15.57
CA ALA A 22 -2.42 -4.58 -16.82
C ALA A 22 -2.80 -3.42 -17.77
N PHE A 23 -3.04 -2.22 -17.24
CA PHE A 23 -3.38 -1.03 -18.03
C PHE A 23 -2.15 -0.29 -18.59
N ASN A 24 -0.92 -0.79 -18.34
CA ASN A 24 0.33 -0.20 -18.81
C ASN A 24 0.44 1.32 -18.58
N LEU A 25 -0.01 1.77 -17.41
CA LEU A 25 -0.06 3.18 -17.04
C LEU A 25 1.33 3.79 -16.87
N GLU A 26 1.45 5.08 -17.15
CA GLU A 26 2.63 5.86 -16.76
C GLU A 26 2.83 5.81 -15.24
N LYS A 27 4.09 5.81 -14.79
CA LYS A 27 4.50 5.70 -13.38
C LYS A 27 3.72 6.67 -12.49
N GLN A 28 3.60 7.92 -12.91
CA GLN A 28 2.91 8.95 -12.13
C GLN A 28 1.41 8.68 -12.01
N VAL A 29 0.77 8.28 -13.12
CA VAL A 29 -0.65 7.92 -13.15
C VAL A 29 -0.92 6.67 -12.31
N PHE A 30 -0.04 5.66 -12.39
CA PHE A 30 -0.12 4.46 -11.57
C PHE A 30 -0.09 4.79 -10.06
N ILE A 31 0.91 5.59 -9.64
CA ILE A 31 1.08 5.97 -8.23
C ILE A 31 -0.13 6.79 -7.75
N ALA A 32 -0.55 7.79 -8.52
CA ALA A 32 -1.69 8.64 -8.17
C ALA A 32 -2.99 7.84 -8.06
N THR A 33 -3.25 6.96 -9.03
CA THR A 33 -4.44 6.09 -9.03
C THR A 33 -4.43 5.15 -7.83
N SER A 34 -3.29 4.51 -7.55
CA SER A 34 -3.15 3.66 -6.36
C SER A 34 -3.43 4.43 -5.07
N ALA A 35 -2.86 5.63 -4.93
CA ALA A 35 -3.01 6.45 -3.73
C ALA A 35 -4.46 6.90 -3.50
N VAL A 36 -5.19 7.23 -4.57
CA VAL A 36 -6.63 7.55 -4.46
C VAL A 36 -7.44 6.31 -4.04
N ILE A 37 -7.13 5.14 -4.61
CA ILE A 37 -7.79 3.89 -4.20
C ILE A 37 -7.52 3.59 -2.72
N ASP A 38 -6.27 3.70 -2.27
CA ASP A 38 -5.89 3.56 -0.86
C ASP A 38 -6.69 4.49 0.04
N LEU A 39 -6.74 5.79 -0.31
CA LEU A 39 -7.46 6.79 0.46
C LEU A 39 -8.95 6.44 0.59
N CYS A 40 -9.61 6.04 -0.50
CA CYS A 40 -11.02 5.65 -0.46
C CYS A 40 -11.28 4.44 0.44
N ILE A 41 -10.40 3.43 0.38
CA ILE A 41 -10.49 2.23 1.21
C ILE A 41 -10.27 2.58 2.68
N ASP A 42 -9.24 3.36 2.98
CA ASP A 42 -8.89 3.73 4.36
C ASP A 42 -9.92 4.68 4.98
N LEU A 43 -10.51 5.60 4.21
CA LEU A 43 -11.64 6.40 4.66
C LEU A 43 -12.84 5.51 5.00
N SER A 44 -13.20 4.60 4.10
CA SER A 44 -14.31 3.66 4.33
C SER A 44 -14.07 2.82 5.58
N ARG A 45 -12.86 2.29 5.75
CA ARG A 45 -12.47 1.51 6.94
C ARG A 45 -12.52 2.36 8.20
N SER A 46 -12.04 3.60 8.16
CA SER A 46 -12.04 4.51 9.30
C SER A 46 -13.47 4.78 9.79
N VAL A 47 -14.41 5.01 8.87
CA VAL A 47 -15.84 5.19 9.21
C VAL A 47 -16.41 3.93 9.86
N VAL A 48 -16.20 2.75 9.28
CA VAL A 48 -16.67 1.47 9.84
C VAL A 48 -16.06 1.22 11.22
N TYR A 49 -14.77 1.44 11.39
CA TYR A 49 -14.07 1.23 12.66
C TYR A 49 -14.52 2.20 13.75
N PHE A 50 -14.82 3.44 13.39
CA PHE A 50 -15.41 4.41 14.30
C PHE A 50 -16.77 3.92 14.82
N PHE A 51 -17.69 3.52 13.92
CA PHE A 51 -19.02 3.07 14.31
C PHE A 51 -19.03 1.74 15.09
N ASN A 52 -18.07 0.86 14.85
CA ASN A 52 -17.93 -0.40 15.58
C ASN A 52 -17.15 -0.25 16.90
N GLY A 53 -16.73 0.96 17.28
CA GLY A 53 -16.02 1.21 18.54
C GLY A 53 -14.58 0.70 18.58
N PHE A 54 -13.96 0.43 17.43
CA PHE A 54 -12.55 0.00 17.36
C PHE A 54 -11.55 1.15 17.55
N ILE A 55 -12.00 2.40 17.49
CA ILE A 55 -11.17 3.59 17.70
C ILE A 55 -11.25 4.00 19.18
N HIS A 56 -10.17 3.76 19.93
CA HIS A 56 -10.07 4.14 21.33
C HIS A 56 -9.43 5.53 21.46
N GLN A 57 -9.98 6.38 22.33
CA GLN A 57 -9.42 7.72 22.54
C GLN A 57 -7.98 7.70 23.04
N HIS A 58 -7.60 6.65 23.77
CA HIS A 58 -6.24 6.51 24.30
C HIS A 58 -5.19 6.25 23.21
N ASP A 59 -5.58 5.85 21.99
CA ASP A 59 -4.66 5.61 20.87
C ASP A 59 -4.46 6.85 19.99
N LEU A 60 -5.31 7.88 20.15
CA LEU A 60 -5.30 9.07 19.28
C LEU A 60 -4.00 9.88 19.41
N TYR A 61 -3.24 9.73 20.50
CA TYR A 61 -1.92 10.36 20.62
C TYR A 61 -0.91 9.86 19.58
N LEU A 62 -1.17 8.72 18.93
CA LEU A 62 -0.32 8.19 17.85
C LEU A 62 -0.52 8.94 16.54
N LEU A 63 -1.65 9.64 16.34
CA LEU A 63 -1.96 10.33 15.08
C LEU A 63 -0.87 11.33 14.63
N PRO A 64 -0.34 12.21 15.49
CA PRO A 64 0.74 13.12 15.09
C PRO A 64 2.01 12.37 14.64
N PHE A 65 2.38 11.30 15.33
CA PHE A 65 3.55 10.49 14.96
C PHE A 65 3.34 9.77 13.63
N LEU A 66 2.14 9.21 13.41
CA LEU A 66 1.78 8.56 12.15
C LEU A 66 1.72 9.57 10.99
N LEU A 67 1.26 10.79 11.25
CA LEU A 67 1.24 11.87 10.25
C LEU A 67 2.67 12.28 9.85
N ILE A 68 3.57 12.44 10.81
CA ILE A 68 5.00 12.69 10.54
C ILE A 68 5.61 11.53 9.76
N ALA A 69 5.36 10.29 10.18
CA ALA A 69 5.86 9.09 9.50
C ALA A 69 5.33 8.98 8.06
N SER A 70 4.05 9.33 7.83
CA SER A 70 3.43 9.34 6.50
C SER A 70 4.08 10.37 5.57
N ILE A 71 4.33 11.58 6.07
CA ILE A 71 5.04 12.63 5.32
C ILE A 71 6.47 12.18 5.01
N ALA A 72 7.21 11.70 6.01
CA ALA A 72 8.59 11.23 5.85
C ALA A 72 8.67 10.08 4.83
N GLY A 73 7.79 9.08 4.96
CA GLY A 73 7.70 7.95 4.04
C GLY A 73 7.37 8.39 2.62
N THR A 74 6.45 9.34 2.44
CA THR A 74 6.09 9.89 1.12
C THR A 74 7.26 10.63 0.47
N LEU A 75 8.01 11.41 1.24
CA LEU A 75 9.19 12.13 0.75
C LEU A 75 10.30 11.17 0.32
N ILE A 76 10.59 10.17 1.15
CA ILE A 76 11.59 9.11 0.86
C ILE A 76 11.15 8.32 -0.38
N GLY A 77 9.90 7.87 -0.43
CA GLY A 77 9.34 7.14 -1.56
C GLY A 77 9.42 7.96 -2.86
N LYS A 78 9.06 9.24 -2.83
CA LYS A 78 9.20 10.15 -3.98
C LYS A 78 10.65 10.24 -4.47
N GLN A 79 11.61 10.31 -3.56
CA GLN A 79 13.03 10.40 -3.91
C GLN A 79 13.54 9.11 -4.59
N ILE A 80 13.15 7.94 -4.08
CA ILE A 80 13.47 6.64 -4.68
C ILE A 80 12.84 6.52 -6.07
N LEU A 81 11.56 6.86 -6.19
CA LEU A 81 10.82 6.75 -7.45
C LEU A 81 11.33 7.69 -8.54
N LYS A 82 12.00 8.80 -8.20
CA LYS A 82 12.67 9.67 -9.17
C LYS A 82 13.85 9.00 -9.86
N GLN A 83 14.52 8.06 -9.19
CA GLN A 83 15.68 7.35 -9.74
C GLN A 83 15.29 6.24 -10.73
N LEU A 84 14.02 5.82 -10.71
CA LEU A 84 13.50 4.76 -11.57
C LEU A 84 12.89 5.34 -12.84
N ASN A 85 13.31 4.84 -14.00
CA ASN A 85 12.61 5.08 -15.26
C ASN A 85 11.32 4.24 -15.34
N GLN A 86 10.51 4.47 -16.38
CA GLN A 86 9.21 3.81 -16.55
C GLN A 86 9.33 2.28 -16.59
N ASP A 87 10.30 1.75 -17.35
CA ASP A 87 10.49 0.31 -17.53
C ASP A 87 11.00 -0.37 -16.26
N GLN A 88 11.92 0.27 -15.54
CA GLN A 88 12.41 -0.18 -14.24
C GLN A 88 11.28 -0.22 -13.22
N PHE A 89 10.45 0.82 -13.18
CA PHE A 89 9.28 0.85 -12.30
C PHE A 89 8.32 -0.30 -12.61
N ARG A 90 8.00 -0.53 -13.89
CA ARG A 90 7.11 -1.62 -14.29
C ARG A 90 7.66 -3.00 -13.91
N LYS A 91 8.95 -3.25 -14.19
CA LYS A 91 9.62 -4.51 -13.82
C LYS A 91 9.63 -4.70 -12.31
N LEU A 92 9.93 -3.65 -11.54
CA LEU A 92 9.92 -3.69 -10.08
C LEU A 92 8.55 -4.10 -9.54
N VAL A 93 7.48 -3.45 -10.00
CA VAL A 93 6.10 -3.77 -9.59
C VAL A 93 5.76 -5.24 -9.89
N LEU A 94 6.09 -5.72 -11.09
CA LEU A 94 5.84 -7.11 -11.48
C LEU A 94 6.61 -8.12 -10.63
N TYR A 95 7.89 -7.84 -10.33
CA TYR A 95 8.68 -8.70 -9.44
C TYR A 95 8.14 -8.73 -8.01
N LEU A 96 7.65 -7.60 -7.49
CA LEU A 96 7.02 -7.55 -6.18
C LEU A 96 5.71 -8.37 -6.15
N ILE A 97 4.85 -8.22 -7.16
CA ILE A 97 3.61 -9.00 -7.27
C ILE A 97 3.92 -10.49 -7.36
N LEU A 98 4.89 -10.88 -8.19
CA LEU A 98 5.31 -12.28 -8.32
C LEU A 98 5.85 -12.83 -7.00
N GLY A 99 6.69 -12.05 -6.30
CA GLY A 99 7.22 -12.42 -4.98
C GLY A 99 6.11 -12.65 -3.95
N ILE A 100 5.15 -11.73 -3.85
CA ILE A 100 3.99 -11.87 -2.97
C ILE A 100 3.17 -13.12 -3.35
N GLY A 101 2.94 -13.35 -4.64
CA GLY A 101 2.23 -14.53 -5.12
C GLY A 101 2.92 -15.84 -4.73
N MET A 102 4.24 -15.93 -4.91
CA MET A 102 5.03 -17.10 -4.51
C MET A 102 4.98 -17.32 -3.00
N VAL A 103 5.22 -16.29 -2.19
CA VAL A 103 5.18 -16.42 -0.72
C VAL A 103 3.79 -16.84 -0.24
N THR A 104 2.73 -16.31 -0.85
CA THR A 104 1.36 -16.69 -0.51
C THR A 104 1.10 -18.16 -0.83
N LEU A 105 1.54 -18.66 -2.00
CA LEU A 105 1.42 -20.08 -2.34
C LEU A 105 2.17 -20.98 -1.36
N PHE A 106 3.42 -20.64 -1.00
CA PHE A 106 4.19 -21.39 -0.02
C PHE A 106 3.62 -21.33 1.41
N SER A 107 2.88 -20.27 1.76
CA SER A 107 2.27 -20.14 3.08
C SER A 107 0.94 -20.90 3.20
N VAL A 108 0.32 -21.23 2.07
CA VAL A 108 -0.97 -21.95 2.00
C VAL A 108 -0.78 -23.47 1.93
N ILE A 109 0.37 -23.93 1.41
CA ILE A 109 0.80 -25.33 1.40
C ILE A 109 1.42 -25.69 2.74
#